data_AF-A0A2N0WQV0-F1
#
_entry.id   AF-A0A2N0WQV0-F1
#
_cell.length_a   1.000
_cell.length_b   1.000
_cell.length_c   1.000
_cell.angle_alpha   90.00
_cell.angle_beta   90.00
_cell.angle_gamma   90.00
#
_symmetry.space_group_name_H-M   'P 1'
#
loop_
_entity.id
_entity.type
_entity.pdbx_description
1 polymer ?
#
loop_
_entity_poly.entity_id
_entity_poly.type
_entity_poly.pdbx_seq_one_letter_code
_entity_poly.pdbx_strand_id
1 'polypeptide(L)' 'MKNCDRKVKILRILASDKFDNYYDAFSKVGGDVNTLEAIPFGSRNETIRIAEDLADGVISNAEAISRLIKLVQSVPD' A
#
# COMPACT_ATOMS: atom_id res chain seq x y z
N MET A 1 -16.85 3.73 -7.67
CA MET A 1 -15.53 4.39 -7.76
C MET A 1 -14.73 3.66 -8.82
N LYS A 2 -14.16 4.34 -9.81
CA LYS A 2 -13.32 3.69 -10.84
C LYS A 2 -11.96 3.31 -10.25
N ASN A 3 -11.23 2.40 -10.90
CA ASN A 3 -9.90 1.96 -10.44
C ASN A 3 -8.92 3.14 -10.29
N CYS A 4 -8.91 4.04 -11.27
CA CYS A 4 -8.11 5.27 -11.25
C CYS A 4 -8.47 6.20 -10.07
N ASP A 5 -9.76 6.42 -9.78
CA ASP A 5 -10.21 7.23 -8.65
C ASP A 5 -9.76 6.63 -7.31
N ARG A 6 -9.84 5.30 -7.20
CA ARG A 6 -9.41 4.55 -6.02
C ARG A 6 -7.92 4.70 -5.78
N LYS A 7 -7.12 4.49 -6.83
CA LYS A 7 -5.67 4.68 -6.80
C LYS A 7 -5.29 6.08 -6.33
N VAL A 8 -5.91 7.12 -6.91
CA VAL A 8 -5.66 8.51 -6.51
C VAL A 8 -6.05 8.76 -5.04
N LYS A 9 -7.18 8.23 -4.58
CA LYS A 9 -7.60 8.33 -3.18
C LYS A 9 -6.57 7.72 -2.23
N ILE A 10 -6.11 6.49 -2.51
CA ILE A 10 -5.11 5.80 -1.69
C ILE A 10 -3.82 6.61 -1.64
N LEU A 11 -3.29 7.05 -2.79
CA LEU A 11 -2.06 7.82 -2.85
C LEU A 11 -2.15 9.16 -2.11
N ARG A 12 -3.32 9.83 -2.15
CA ARG A 12 -3.55 11.05 -1.38
C ARG A 12 -3.47 10.79 0.12
N ILE A 13 -4.17 9.77 0.62
CA ILE A 13 -4.15 9.40 2.04
C ILE A 13 -2.72 9.08 2.49
N LEU A 14 -2.01 8.26 1.70
CA LEU A 14 -0.63 7.87 2.01
C LEU A 14 0.36 9.06 1.99
N ALA A 15 0.06 10.14 1.27
CA ALA A 15 0.91 11.32 1.16
C ALA A 15 0.56 12.45 2.15
N SER A 16 -0.72 12.56 2.56
CA SER A 16 -1.20 13.65 3.41
C SER A 16 -1.11 13.36 4.90
N ASP A 17 -1.25 12.09 5.28
CA ASP A 17 -1.31 11.70 6.68
C ASP A 17 0.07 11.29 7.20
N LYS A 18 0.36 11.71 8.44
CA LYS A 18 1.48 11.17 9.19
C LYS A 18 1.01 9.91 9.88
N PHE A 19 1.50 8.77 9.42
CA PHE A 19 1.25 7.48 10.05
C PHE A 19 2.38 7.17 11.04
N ASP A 20 2.00 6.67 12.22
CA ASP A 20 2.97 6.25 13.23
C ASP A 20 3.70 4.96 12.79
N ASN A 21 3.01 4.10 12.04
CA ASN A 21 3.54 2.84 11.53
C ASN A 21 2.76 2.31 10.32
N TYR A 22 3.29 1.27 9.67
CA TYR A 22 2.66 0.64 8.51
C TYR A 22 1.25 0.12 8.78
N TYR A 23 1.00 -0.47 9.95
CA TYR A 23 -0.31 -1.04 10.28
C TYR A 23 -1.39 0.03 10.40
N ASP A 24 -1.05 1.21 10.93
CA ASP A 24 -1.95 2.37 10.94
C ASP A 24 -2.28 2.81 9.50
N ALA A 25 -1.26 2.99 8.65
CA ALA A 25 -1.45 3.31 7.24
C ALA A 25 -2.34 2.27 6.53
N PHE A 26 -2.04 0.99 6.70
CA PHE A 26 -2.77 -0.11 6.08
C PHE A 26 -4.20 -0.24 6.63
N SER A 27 -4.46 0.12 7.88
CA SER A 27 -5.83 0.14 8.42
C SER A 27 -6.73 1.15 7.70
N LYS A 28 -6.17 2.27 7.23
CA LYS A 28 -6.90 3.33 6.52
C LYS A 28 -7.15 2.99 5.06
N VAL A 29 -6.19 2.38 4.39
CA VAL A 29 -6.23 2.17 2.93
C VAL A 29 -6.38 0.71 2.50
N GLY A 30 -6.19 -0.26 3.40
CA GLY A 30 -6.06 -1.68 3.07
C GLY A 30 -7.29 -2.26 2.36
N GLY A 31 -8.50 -1.83 2.74
CA GLY A 31 -9.72 -2.21 2.03
C GLY A 31 -9.76 -1.69 0.58
N ASP A 32 -9.30 -0.46 0.36
CA ASP A 32 -9.20 0.10 -0.99
C ASP A 32 -8.04 -0.56 -1.77
N VAL A 33 -6.90 -0.81 -1.15
CA VAL A 33 -5.76 -1.51 -1.78
C VAL A 33 -6.16 -2.92 -2.25
N ASN A 34 -6.88 -3.67 -1.42
CA ASN A 34 -7.34 -5.02 -1.75
C ASN A 34 -8.41 -5.06 -2.86
N THR A 35 -9.02 -3.91 -3.19
CA THR A 35 -10.01 -3.77 -4.26
C THR A 35 -9.45 -3.07 -5.50
N LEU A 36 -8.13 -2.85 -5.57
CA LEU A 36 -7.47 -2.41 -6.80
C LEU A 36 -7.52 -3.53 -7.85
N GLU A 37 -7.91 -3.15 -9.05
CA GLU A 37 -7.95 -4.03 -10.21
C GLU A 37 -6.59 -4.00 -10.93
N ALA A 38 -6.30 -5.02 -11.74
CA ALA A 38 -5.09 -5.10 -12.56
C ALA A 38 -3.75 -4.97 -11.79
N ILE A 39 -3.71 -5.43 -10.54
CA ILE A 39 -2.45 -5.54 -9.78
C ILE A 39 -1.48 -6.45 -10.55
N PRO A 40 -0.22 -6.01 -10.82
CA PRO A 40 0.77 -6.83 -11.50
C PRO A 40 0.96 -8.19 -10.79
N PHE A 41 1.06 -9.26 -11.57
CA PHE A 41 1.09 -10.64 -11.06
C PHE A 41 2.14 -10.87 -9.97
N GLY A 42 3.34 -10.29 -10.12
CA GLY A 42 4.43 -10.40 -9.15
C GLY A 42 4.24 -9.60 -7.86
N SER A 43 3.28 -8.69 -7.82
CA SER A 43 3.06 -7.74 -6.71
C SER A 43 1.77 -8.02 -5.94
N ARG A 44 1.02 -9.07 -6.31
CA ARG A 44 -0.28 -9.40 -5.70
C ARG A 44 -0.21 -9.66 -4.19
N ASN A 45 0.91 -10.23 -3.73
CA ASN A 45 1.13 -10.54 -2.31
C ASN A 45 2.03 -9.51 -1.62
N GLU A 46 2.34 -8.38 -2.27
CA GLU A 46 3.32 -7.43 -1.76
C GLU A 46 2.92 -6.85 -0.39
N THR A 47 1.62 -6.66 -0.14
CA THR A 47 1.11 -6.18 1.16
C THR A 47 1.39 -7.17 2.31
N ILE A 48 1.31 -8.48 2.02
CA ILE A 48 1.63 -9.55 2.97
C ILE A 48 3.14 -9.57 3.22
N ARG A 49 3.94 -9.53 2.14
CA ARG A 49 5.41 -9.53 2.24
C ARG A 49 5.94 -8.32 3.02
N ILE A 50 5.36 -7.13 2.82
CA ILE A 50 5.70 -5.94 3.60
C ILE A 50 5.43 -6.17 5.10
N ALA A 51 4.30 -6.79 5.45
CA ALA A 51 3.95 -7.06 6.84
C ALA A 51 4.90 -8.08 7.48
N GLU A 52 5.24 -9.14 6.75
CA GLU A 52 6.21 -10.17 7.17
C GLU A 52 7.60 -9.56 7.38
N ASP A 53 8.13 -8.86 6.37
CA ASP A 53 9.45 -8.22 6.44
C ASP A 53 9.53 -7.19 7.60
N LEU A 54 8.44 -6.49 7.88
CA LEU A 54 8.38 -5.55 9.00
C LEU A 54 8.34 -6.27 10.35
N ALA A 55 7.57 -7.35 10.47
CA ALA A 55 7.49 -8.16 11.69
C ALA A 55 8.81 -8.85 12.02
N ASP A 56 9.54 -9.30 10.99
CA ASP A 56 10.87 -9.89 11.11
C ASP A 56 11.98 -8.84 11.34
N GLY A 57 11.64 -7.55 11.28
CA GLY A 57 12.59 -6.44 11.46
C GLY A 57 13.55 -6.26 10.29
N VAL A 58 13.25 -6.84 9.13
CA VAL A 58 14.05 -6.73 7.89
C VAL A 58 13.94 -5.33 7.30
N ILE A 59 12.76 -4.71 7.39
CA ILE A 59 12.51 -3.35 6.91
C ILE A 59 11.97 -2.44 8.01
N SER A 60 12.18 -1.13 7.84
CA SER A 60 11.62 -0.10 8.72
C SER A 60 10.16 0.24 8.37
N ASN A 61 9.43 0.87 9.28
CA ASN A 61 8.08 1.40 9.00
C ASN A 61 8.06 2.38 7.81
N ALA A 62 9.06 3.24 7.70
CA ALA A 62 9.18 4.18 6.59
C ALA A 62 9.34 3.46 5.24
N GLU A 63 10.12 2.38 5.23
CA GLU A 63 10.31 1.55 4.03
C GLU A 63 9.06 0.73 3.69
N ALA A 64 8.37 0.19 4.68
CA ALA A 64 7.10 -0.51 4.50
C ALA A 64 6.04 0.39 3.84
N ILE A 65 5.88 1.63 4.31
CA ILE A 65 4.96 2.62 3.71
C ILE A 65 5.41 2.98 2.29
N SER A 66 6.71 3.17 2.06
CA SER A 66 7.26 3.46 0.74
C SER A 66 6.98 2.33 -0.27
N ARG A 67 7.12 1.06 0.15
CA ARG A 67 6.78 -0.09 -0.69
C ARG A 67 5.29 -0.18 -0.99
N LEU A 68 4.44 0.12 -0.01
CA LEU A 68 2.98 0.19 -0.23
C LEU A 68 2.62 1.26 -1.28
N ILE A 69 3.25 2.44 -1.23
CA ILE A 69 3.04 3.49 -2.24
C ILE A 69 3.47 2.99 -3.62
N LYS A 70 4.63 2.35 -3.73
CA LYS A 70 5.13 1.79 -5.01
C LYS A 70 4.19 0.73 -5.58
N LEU A 71 3.64 -0.14 -4.74
CA LEU A 71 2.61 -1.11 -5.15
C LEU A 71 1.43 -0.40 -5.80
N VAL A 72 0.86 0.60 -5.12
CA VAL A 72 -0.31 1.34 -5.63
C VAL A 72 0.03 2.09 -6.92
N GLN A 73 1.25 2.64 -7.04
CA GLN A 73 1.72 3.32 -8.26
C GLN A 73 1.89 2.37 -9.45
N SER A 74 2.24 1.11 -9.20
CA SER A 74 2.45 0.10 -10.24
C SER A 74 1.15 -0.40 -10.90
N VAL A 75 0.00 -0.13 -10.28
CA VAL A 75 -1.31 -0.48 -10.84
C VAL A 75 -1.61 0.44 -12.03
N PRO A 76 -1.89 -0.09 -13.23
CA PRO A 76 -2.28 0.72 -14.38
C PRO A 76 -3.64 1.39 -14.17
N ASP A 77 -3.85 2.52 -14.83
CA ASP A 77 -5.10 3.29 -14.74
C ASP A 77 -6.27 2.64 -15.50
#